data_AF-A0AAJ7RND8-F1
#
_entry.id   AF-A0AAJ7RND8-F1
#
_cell.length_a   1.000
_cell.length_b   1.000
_cell.length_c   1.000
_cell.angle_alpha   90.00
_cell.angle_beta   90.00
_cell.angle_gamma   90.00
#
_symmetry.space_group_name_H-M   'P 1'
#
loop_
_entity.id
_entity.type
_entity.pdbx_description
1 polymer ?
#
loop_
_entity_poly.entity_id
_entity_poly.type
_entity_poly.pdbx_seq_one_letter_code
_entity_poly.pdbx_strand_id
1 'polypeptide(L)'
;MLPTQSEKFLCPMCNGTGVCGKDKVPTNYVKPTLRLPPMSLQSINSSSISKNEAVQISQFNAAGDVHLPSLPHIKSKESNFTGIMGDYSITVEHDLLGPLERINNPHEVLRQSIAKLKQNQWESSTEAILDIIQISRYYPEMLDPNMSLINRSLCSLMRNTRPHIVRTASKVAMELFETIKCTQRPEFDELVAILLQKTAHMNKSVRHDVNKALDTMIVHIPVSHCTRAITSAAGHKNPLVRSTVSRLLITIVELIGVDSFFLSLHLKDTRRKIFVVLAKFIIDETMQKHLLSC
;
A
#
# COMPACT_ATOMS: atom_id res chain seq x y z
N MET A 1 3.40 -6.76 -31.78
CA MET A 1 3.19 -7.69 -30.66
C MET A 1 2.52 -6.91 -29.53
N LEU A 2 1.34 -7.34 -29.07
CA LEU A 2 0.67 -6.75 -27.90
C LEU A 2 1.37 -7.27 -26.63
N PRO A 3 1.67 -6.41 -25.64
CA PRO A 3 2.31 -6.85 -24.41
C PRO A 3 1.41 -7.83 -23.66
N THR A 4 1.98 -8.95 -23.20
CA THR A 4 1.27 -9.92 -22.36
C THR A 4 0.85 -9.26 -21.04
N GLN A 5 -0.25 -9.70 -20.41
CA GLN A 5 -0.75 -9.08 -19.17
C GLN A 5 0.31 -8.96 -18.07
N SER A 6 1.29 -9.88 -18.05
CA SER A 6 2.44 -9.86 -17.16
C SER A 6 3.34 -8.63 -17.32
N GLU A 7 3.55 -8.11 -18.54
CA GLU A 7 4.48 -6.99 -18.80
C GLU A 7 3.95 -5.63 -18.29
N LYS A 8 2.64 -5.53 -18.02
CA LYS A 8 1.98 -4.27 -17.61
C LYS A 8 2.29 -3.84 -16.17
N PHE A 9 2.75 -4.75 -15.31
CA PHE A 9 2.97 -4.49 -13.88
C PHE A 9 4.43 -4.25 -13.52
N LEU A 10 5.34 -4.28 -14.51
CA LEU A 10 6.77 -4.24 -14.28
C LEU A 10 7.35 -2.85 -14.44
N CYS A 11 8.36 -2.56 -13.60
CA CYS A 11 9.23 -1.43 -13.83
C CYS A 11 10.20 -1.79 -14.97
N PRO A 12 10.19 -1.07 -16.10
CA PRO A 12 11.05 -1.35 -17.25
C PRO A 12 12.55 -1.08 -17.01
N MET A 13 12.90 -0.44 -15.89
CA MET A 13 14.29 -0.14 -15.54
C MET A 13 14.95 -1.25 -14.74
N CYS A 14 14.18 -1.86 -13.83
CA CYS A 14 14.72 -2.89 -12.94
C CYS A 14 14.22 -4.29 -13.26
N ASN A 15 13.33 -4.46 -14.26
CA ASN A 15 12.77 -5.73 -14.72
C ASN A 15 12.31 -6.65 -13.56
N GLY A 16 11.71 -6.06 -12.53
CA GLY A 16 11.19 -6.80 -11.37
C GLY A 16 12.15 -7.00 -10.20
N THR A 17 13.42 -6.60 -10.31
CA THR A 17 14.41 -6.68 -9.20
C THR A 17 14.14 -5.68 -8.08
N GLY A 18 13.40 -4.61 -8.39
CA GLY A 18 13.08 -3.57 -7.43
C GLY A 18 14.31 -2.75 -7.03
N VAL A 19 15.36 -2.68 -7.85
CA VAL A 19 16.47 -1.75 -7.62
C VAL A 19 16.66 -0.92 -8.88
N CYS A 20 16.24 0.34 -8.85
CA CYS A 20 16.55 1.30 -9.91
C CYS A 20 17.68 2.21 -9.43
N GLY A 21 18.84 2.15 -10.11
CA GLY A 21 19.88 3.18 -10.00
C GLY A 21 19.38 4.48 -10.64
N LYS A 22 20.00 5.61 -10.26
CA LYS A 22 19.62 6.96 -10.72
C LYS A 22 19.59 6.99 -12.25
N ASP A 23 18.41 6.83 -12.83
CA ASP A 23 17.93 7.49 -14.04
C ASP A 23 16.58 6.88 -14.44
N LYS A 24 15.54 7.70 -14.24
CA LYS A 24 14.19 7.63 -14.84
C LYS A 24 13.29 6.45 -14.44
N VAL A 25 12.00 6.76 -14.28
CA VAL A 25 10.89 5.82 -14.52
C VAL A 25 10.42 6.13 -15.93
N PRO A 26 10.36 5.19 -16.87
CA PRO A 26 9.72 5.45 -18.14
C PRO A 26 8.26 5.77 -17.89
N THR A 27 7.82 6.91 -18.41
CA THR A 27 6.45 7.45 -18.32
C THR A 27 5.40 6.51 -18.95
N ASN A 28 5.83 5.41 -19.57
CA ASN A 28 5.01 4.45 -20.30
C ASN A 28 4.55 3.25 -19.45
N TYR A 29 4.47 3.37 -18.12
CA TYR A 29 3.82 2.36 -17.28
C TYR A 29 2.33 2.28 -17.63
N VAL A 30 1.93 1.17 -18.26
CA VAL A 30 0.53 0.91 -18.63
C VAL A 30 -0.22 0.38 -17.42
N LYS A 31 -1.04 1.25 -16.83
CA LYS A 31 -1.93 0.93 -15.69
C LYS A 31 -2.78 -0.31 -15.97
N PRO A 32 -2.80 -1.29 -15.06
CA PRO A 32 -3.83 -2.33 -15.03
C PRO A 32 -5.13 -1.76 -14.45
N THR A 33 -6.25 -1.94 -15.16
CA THR A 33 -7.60 -1.64 -14.64
C THR A 33 -8.10 -2.82 -13.83
N LEU A 34 -8.17 -2.70 -12.49
CA LEU A 34 -8.82 -3.72 -11.66
C LEU A 34 -9.52 -3.10 -10.45
N ARG A 35 -10.77 -3.54 -10.24
CA ARG A 35 -11.60 -3.24 -9.07
C ARG A 35 -11.17 -4.14 -7.93
N LEU A 36 -10.75 -3.54 -6.82
CA LEU A 36 -10.36 -4.25 -5.61
C LEU A 36 -11.61 -4.75 -4.85
N PRO A 37 -11.65 -6.01 -4.39
CA PRO A 37 -12.66 -6.47 -3.44
C PRO A 37 -12.40 -5.86 -2.04
N PRO A 38 -13.44 -5.47 -1.29
CA PRO A 38 -13.27 -4.90 0.05
C PRO A 38 -12.95 -6.01 1.07
N MET A 39 -11.78 -5.93 1.69
CA MET A 39 -11.36 -6.81 2.78
C MET A 39 -11.70 -6.15 4.13
N SER A 40 -12.58 -6.76 4.92
CA SER A 40 -13.00 -6.24 6.23
C SER A 40 -12.01 -6.60 7.34
N LEU A 41 -11.45 -5.60 8.02
CA LEU A 41 -10.91 -5.78 9.38
C LEU A 41 -12.07 -5.78 10.38
N GLN A 42 -12.29 -6.89 11.10
CA GLN A 42 -13.10 -6.85 12.30
C GLN A 42 -12.25 -6.60 13.55
N SER A 43 -12.75 -5.64 14.33
CA SER A 43 -12.31 -5.28 15.66
C SER A 43 -12.58 -6.39 16.67
N ILE A 44 -11.58 -6.75 17.47
CA ILE A 44 -11.77 -7.57 18.66
C ILE A 44 -12.46 -6.70 19.71
N ASN A 45 -13.74 -6.98 19.99
CA ASN A 45 -14.41 -6.52 21.20
C ASN A 45 -14.32 -7.62 22.26
N SER A 46 -13.77 -7.26 23.41
CA SER A 46 -13.64 -8.07 24.62
C SER A 46 -14.98 -8.20 25.34
N SER A 47 -15.53 -9.41 25.46
CA SER A 47 -16.30 -9.88 26.64
C SER A 47 -16.65 -11.37 26.57
N SER A 48 -16.27 -12.07 27.65
CA SER A 48 -16.86 -13.29 28.26
C SER A 48 -17.01 -14.60 27.47
N ILE A 49 -16.34 -15.65 27.97
CA ILE A 49 -16.80 -17.03 28.29
C ILE A 49 -15.54 -17.93 28.39
N SER A 50 -15.01 -18.20 29.59
CA SER A 50 -15.29 -19.33 30.52
C SER A 50 -14.68 -20.69 30.12
N LYS A 51 -13.63 -21.04 30.87
CA LYS A 51 -13.12 -22.35 31.37
C LYS A 51 -13.24 -23.66 30.56
N ASN A 52 -12.14 -24.42 30.69
CA ASN A 52 -11.92 -25.86 30.46
C ASN A 52 -11.70 -26.25 28.99
N GLU A 53 -10.72 -27.06 28.59
CA GLU A 53 -10.10 -28.22 29.23
C GLU A 53 -8.68 -28.45 28.67
N ALA A 54 -7.80 -29.06 29.46
CA ALA A 54 -6.45 -29.41 29.08
C ALA A 54 -6.43 -30.57 28.08
N VAL A 55 -5.58 -30.47 27.04
CA VAL A 55 -5.22 -31.63 26.20
C VAL A 55 -3.70 -31.72 26.12
N GLN A 56 -3.23 -32.91 26.45
CA GLN A 56 -1.84 -33.29 26.65
C GLN A 56 -1.01 -33.21 25.37
N ILE A 57 0.19 -32.66 25.49
CA ILE A 57 1.25 -32.75 24.48
C ILE A 57 1.85 -34.14 24.57
N SER A 58 1.63 -34.98 23.55
CA SER A 58 2.32 -36.25 23.38
C SER A 58 3.47 -36.10 22.38
N GLN A 59 4.57 -36.77 22.73
CA GLN A 59 5.90 -36.75 22.14
C GLN A 59 5.94 -37.06 20.63
N PHE A 60 6.81 -36.36 19.90
CA PHE A 60 7.19 -36.70 18.54
C PHE A 60 8.27 -37.79 18.55
N ASN A 61 7.99 -38.94 17.94
CA ASN A 61 9.01 -39.86 17.44
C ASN A 61 8.97 -39.88 15.90
N ALA A 62 10.16 -39.95 15.32
CA ALA A 62 10.43 -39.87 13.89
C ALA A 62 10.19 -41.21 13.18
N ALA A 63 9.48 -41.16 12.03
CA ALA A 63 9.72 -41.91 10.79
C ALA A 63 8.42 -42.07 9.97
N GLY A 64 8.48 -41.77 8.66
CA GLY A 64 7.63 -42.39 7.64
C GLY A 64 6.30 -41.73 7.27
N ASP A 65 6.20 -41.31 6.00
CA ASP A 65 5.02 -41.16 5.13
C ASP A 65 3.89 -40.16 5.49
N VAL A 66 3.81 -39.08 4.70
CA VAL A 66 2.74 -38.07 4.76
C VAL A 66 1.52 -38.55 3.97
N HIS A 67 0.51 -39.09 4.65
CA HIS A 67 -0.84 -39.20 4.12
C HIS A 67 -1.66 -37.96 4.51
N LEU A 68 -2.10 -37.18 3.52
CA LEU A 68 -2.98 -36.03 3.73
C LEU A 68 -4.40 -36.51 4.08
N PRO A 69 -5.08 -36.05 5.15
CA PRO A 69 -6.46 -36.41 5.42
C PRO A 69 -7.43 -35.63 4.53
N SER A 70 -8.42 -36.33 3.98
CA SER A 70 -9.52 -35.76 3.18
C SER A 70 -10.48 -34.94 4.07
N LEU A 71 -10.79 -33.70 3.66
CA LEU A 71 -11.77 -32.84 4.34
C LEU A 71 -13.20 -33.39 4.20
N PRO A 72 -14.05 -33.33 5.24
CA PRO A 72 -15.47 -33.67 5.12
C PRO A 72 -16.27 -32.58 4.38
N HIS A 73 -17.20 -33.04 3.55
CA HIS A 73 -18.17 -32.24 2.79
C HIS A 73 -19.11 -31.45 3.73
N ILE A 74 -19.07 -30.11 3.70
CA ILE A 74 -20.09 -29.26 4.32
C ILE A 74 -21.05 -28.77 3.24
N LYS A 75 -22.34 -29.10 3.43
CA LYS A 75 -23.46 -28.71 2.57
C LYS A 75 -23.70 -27.20 2.67
N SER A 76 -23.79 -26.53 1.53
CA SER A 76 -24.21 -25.13 1.41
C SER A 76 -25.67 -24.98 1.84
N LYS A 77 -25.91 -24.08 2.79
CA LYS A 77 -27.25 -23.54 3.08
C LYS A 77 -27.29 -22.14 2.48
N GLU A 78 -28.07 -21.98 1.42
CA GLU A 78 -28.42 -20.68 0.86
C GLU A 78 -29.22 -19.90 1.91
N SER A 79 -28.74 -18.72 2.27
CA SER A 79 -29.54 -17.71 2.94
C SER A 79 -29.39 -16.39 2.20
N ASN A 80 -30.44 -16.07 1.44
CA ASN A 80 -30.65 -14.78 0.81
C ASN A 80 -30.60 -13.68 1.88
N PHE A 81 -29.63 -12.77 1.79
CA PHE A 81 -29.62 -11.53 2.54
C PHE A 81 -29.50 -10.36 1.57
N THR A 82 -30.67 -9.88 1.14
CA THR A 82 -30.88 -8.66 0.38
C THR A 82 -30.94 -7.46 1.32
N GLY A 83 -30.16 -6.41 0.99
CA GLY A 83 -30.24 -5.07 1.61
C GLY A 83 -29.39 -4.96 2.88
N ILE A 84 -28.42 -4.05 3.01
CA ILE A 84 -28.48 -2.62 2.71
C ILE A 84 -27.13 -2.20 2.11
N MET A 85 -27.13 -2.05 0.79
CA MET A 85 -26.02 -1.53 0.00
C MET A 85 -26.10 -0.01 0.06
N GLY A 86 -25.30 0.60 0.94
CA GLY A 86 -25.06 2.04 0.86
C GLY A 86 -24.30 2.35 -0.42
N ASP A 87 -24.87 3.23 -1.24
CA ASP A 87 -24.31 3.75 -2.49
C ASP A 87 -22.81 4.06 -2.37
N TYR A 88 -21.96 3.14 -2.79
CA TYR A 88 -20.58 3.43 -3.19
C TYR A 88 -20.54 3.50 -4.71
N SER A 89 -21.17 4.55 -5.22
CA SER A 89 -20.51 5.30 -6.27
C SER A 89 -19.08 5.59 -5.78
N ILE A 90 -18.09 5.54 -6.67
CA ILE A 90 -16.89 6.34 -6.45
C ILE A 90 -17.40 7.78 -6.51
N THR A 91 -17.97 8.26 -5.41
CA THR A 91 -18.15 9.67 -5.22
C THR A 91 -16.74 10.20 -5.27
N VAL A 92 -16.55 11.12 -6.20
CA VAL A 92 -15.36 11.94 -6.36
C VAL A 92 -15.27 12.83 -5.11
N GLU A 93 -15.12 12.23 -3.93
CA GLU A 93 -14.70 12.92 -2.70
C GLU A 93 -13.17 12.78 -2.57
N HIS A 94 -12.51 12.80 -3.74
CA HIS A 94 -11.08 12.63 -3.90
C HIS A 94 -10.34 13.96 -4.07
N ASP A 95 -11.09 15.05 -4.23
CA ASP A 95 -10.46 16.31 -4.48
C ASP A 95 -10.03 16.93 -3.16
N LEU A 96 -8.74 16.84 -2.82
CA LEU A 96 -8.18 17.66 -1.73
C LEU A 96 -8.50 19.14 -1.90
N LEU A 97 -8.78 19.58 -3.13
CA LEU A 97 -8.74 20.98 -3.54
C LEU A 97 -10.04 21.48 -4.19
N GLY A 98 -11.06 20.62 -4.38
CA GLY A 98 -12.23 20.97 -5.18
C GLY A 98 -11.87 21.33 -6.64
N PRO A 99 -12.82 21.82 -7.46
CA PRO A 99 -12.56 22.20 -8.85
C PRO A 99 -11.43 23.23 -8.91
N LEU A 100 -10.25 22.78 -9.33
CA LEU A 100 -9.04 23.59 -9.37
C LEU A 100 -9.16 24.69 -10.44
N GLU A 101 -9.13 25.96 -10.02
CA GLU A 101 -8.80 27.05 -10.94
C GLU A 101 -7.38 26.85 -11.44
N ARG A 102 -7.20 26.67 -12.76
CA ARG A 102 -5.90 26.41 -13.38
C ARG A 102 -4.85 27.44 -12.93
N ILE A 103 -3.66 26.98 -12.52
CA ILE A 103 -2.55 27.86 -12.12
C ILE A 103 -2.15 28.75 -13.29
N ASN A 104 -2.19 30.07 -13.09
CA ASN A 104 -1.81 31.04 -14.12
C ASN A 104 -0.29 31.08 -14.39
N ASN A 105 0.54 30.81 -13.38
CA ASN A 105 2.00 30.79 -13.51
C ASN A 105 2.63 29.61 -12.72
N PRO A 106 2.65 28.39 -13.28
CA PRO A 106 3.10 27.18 -12.57
C PRO A 106 4.57 27.22 -12.17
N HIS A 107 5.43 27.92 -12.91
CA HIS A 107 6.85 28.08 -12.57
C HIS A 107 7.05 28.91 -11.30
N GLU A 108 6.31 30.02 -11.19
CA GLU A 108 6.41 30.89 -10.02
C GLU A 108 5.81 30.22 -8.78
N VAL A 109 4.65 29.56 -8.92
CA VAL A 109 4.05 28.77 -7.84
C VAL A 109 5.04 27.69 -7.38
N LEU A 110 5.62 26.91 -8.31
CA LEU A 110 6.62 25.91 -7.96
C LEU A 110 7.80 26.51 -7.19
N ARG A 111 8.37 27.62 -7.68
CA ARG A 111 9.50 28.29 -7.03
C ARG A 111 9.17 28.69 -5.59
N GLN A 112 7.98 29.26 -5.35
CA GLN A 112 7.51 29.64 -4.03
C GLN A 112 7.25 28.42 -3.13
N SER A 113 6.57 27.39 -3.63
CA SER A 113 6.32 26.16 -2.88
C SER A 113 7.62 25.47 -2.47
N ILE A 114 8.60 25.38 -3.37
CA ILE A 114 9.94 24.84 -3.05
C ILE A 114 10.65 25.68 -1.97
N ALA A 115 10.54 27.01 -2.01
CA ALA A 115 11.11 27.87 -0.98
C ALA A 115 10.44 27.61 0.39
N LYS A 116 9.12 27.46 0.43
CA LYS A 116 8.36 27.10 1.65
C LYS A 116 8.75 25.71 2.17
N LEU A 117 8.89 24.70 1.30
CA LEU A 117 9.30 23.35 1.70
C LEU A 117 10.70 23.32 2.35
N LYS A 118 11.64 24.15 1.87
CA LYS A 118 13.00 24.26 2.44
C LYS A 118 13.02 24.80 3.87
N GLN A 119 11.99 25.56 4.28
CA GLN A 119 11.89 26.07 5.65
C GLN A 119 11.58 24.96 6.66
N ASN A 120 11.06 23.81 6.20
CA ASN A 120 10.72 22.64 7.03
C ASN A 120 9.80 22.98 8.22
N GLN A 121 8.94 23.99 8.07
CA GLN A 121 7.86 24.32 9.00
C GLN A 121 6.58 23.66 8.51
N TRP A 122 5.82 23.02 9.40
CA TRP A 122 4.71 22.17 8.98
C TRP A 122 3.56 22.98 8.37
N GLU A 123 3.32 24.20 8.86
CA GLU A 123 2.33 25.16 8.36
C GLU A 123 2.63 25.49 6.89
N SER A 124 3.80 26.09 6.64
CA SER A 124 4.25 26.47 5.30
C SER A 124 4.38 25.28 4.36
N SER A 125 4.81 24.13 4.88
CA SER A 125 4.95 22.91 4.07
C SER A 125 3.60 22.32 3.69
N THR A 126 2.59 22.43 4.54
CA THR A 126 1.24 21.95 4.23
C THR A 126 0.59 22.79 3.13
N GLU A 127 0.77 24.11 3.15
CA GLU A 127 0.30 24.97 2.07
C GLU A 127 1.03 24.66 0.76
N ALA A 128 2.37 24.64 0.80
CA ALA A 128 3.20 24.39 -0.37
C ALA A 128 2.95 23.03 -1.03
N ILE A 129 2.64 21.99 -0.24
CA ILE A 129 2.40 20.65 -0.79
C ILE A 129 1.03 20.55 -1.50
N LEU A 130 0.07 21.42 -1.14
CA LEU A 130 -1.21 21.52 -1.83
C LEU A 130 -1.05 22.19 -3.20
N ASP A 131 -0.22 23.23 -3.32
CA ASP A 131 0.15 23.82 -4.61
C ASP A 131 0.83 22.79 -5.53
N ILE A 132 1.71 21.96 -4.94
CA ILE A 132 2.42 20.90 -5.66
C ILE A 132 1.46 19.85 -6.23
N ILE A 133 0.36 19.52 -5.55
CA ILE A 133 -0.67 18.61 -6.10
C ILE A 133 -1.22 19.19 -7.40
N GLN A 134 -1.56 20.47 -7.40
CA GLN A 134 -2.13 21.10 -8.58
C GLN A 134 -1.14 21.09 -9.76
N ILE A 135 0.14 21.38 -9.50
CA ILE A 135 1.19 21.23 -10.52
C ILE A 135 1.30 19.77 -10.97
N SER A 136 1.22 18.80 -10.06
CA SER A 136 1.35 17.37 -10.40
C SER A 136 0.29 16.87 -11.38
N ARG A 137 -0.92 17.47 -11.36
CA ARG A 137 -2.04 17.11 -12.24
C ARG A 137 -1.87 17.65 -13.66
N TYR A 138 -1.32 18.85 -13.80
CA TYR A 138 -1.29 19.57 -15.08
C TYR A 138 0.09 19.62 -15.74
N TYR A 139 1.16 19.60 -14.95
CA TYR A 139 2.55 19.75 -15.37
C TYR A 139 3.49 18.82 -14.57
N PRO A 140 3.25 17.50 -14.54
CA PRO A 140 3.97 16.54 -13.68
C PRO A 140 5.49 16.57 -13.88
N GLU A 141 5.96 16.74 -15.13
CA GLU A 141 7.38 16.81 -15.48
C GLU A 141 8.14 17.96 -14.81
N MET A 142 7.44 19.04 -14.42
CA MET A 142 8.07 20.17 -13.72
C MET A 142 8.54 19.81 -12.32
N LEU A 143 7.97 18.77 -11.70
CA LEU A 143 8.29 18.38 -10.33
C LEU A 143 9.55 17.50 -10.25
N ASP A 144 9.95 16.84 -11.36
CA ASP A 144 11.06 15.89 -11.40
C ASP A 144 12.34 16.37 -10.70
N PRO A 145 12.83 17.61 -10.94
CA PRO A 145 14.07 18.10 -10.31
C PRO A 145 13.97 18.25 -8.80
N ASN A 146 12.75 18.33 -8.25
CA ASN A 146 12.49 18.64 -6.85
C ASN A 146 11.89 17.45 -6.08
N MET A 147 11.65 16.31 -6.72
CA MET A 147 10.93 15.21 -6.09
C MET A 147 11.57 14.66 -4.82
N SER A 148 12.90 14.64 -4.72
CA SER A 148 13.57 14.21 -3.47
C SER A 148 13.24 15.16 -2.30
N LEU A 149 13.19 16.48 -2.55
CA LEU A 149 12.79 17.46 -1.53
C LEU A 149 11.31 17.32 -1.18
N ILE A 150 10.44 17.20 -2.20
CA ILE A 150 9.00 17.05 -2.03
C ILE A 150 8.67 15.83 -1.17
N ASN A 151 9.23 14.66 -1.51
CA ASN A 151 9.02 13.43 -0.73
C ASN A 151 9.59 13.54 0.69
N ARG A 152 10.72 14.22 0.88
CA ARG A 152 11.29 14.44 2.22
C ARG A 152 10.40 15.33 3.09
N SER A 153 9.88 16.42 2.52
CA SER A 153 8.91 17.27 3.21
C SER A 153 7.62 16.51 3.52
N LEU A 154 7.18 15.64 2.60
CA LEU A 154 6.02 14.78 2.83
C LEU A 154 6.25 13.78 3.98
N CYS A 155 7.43 13.15 4.06
CA CYS A 155 7.83 12.33 5.21
C CYS A 155 7.78 13.13 6.53
N SER A 156 8.23 14.39 6.51
CA SER A 156 8.17 15.31 7.66
C SER A 156 6.73 15.55 8.11
N LEU A 157 5.83 15.88 7.18
CA LEU A 157 4.40 16.08 7.46
C LEU A 157 3.71 14.80 7.95
N MET A 158 4.04 13.64 7.39
CA MET A 158 3.50 12.36 7.81
C MET A 158 3.91 11.98 9.25
N ARG A 159 5.08 12.44 9.72
CA ARG A 159 5.51 12.25 11.12
C ARG A 159 4.83 13.19 12.11
N ASN A 160 4.08 14.18 11.65
CA ASN A 160 3.41 15.13 12.55
C ASN A 160 2.44 14.40 13.50
N THR A 161 2.22 14.99 14.68
CA THR A 161 1.31 14.46 15.70
C THR A 161 -0.13 14.89 15.45
N ARG A 162 -0.33 16.00 14.72
CA ARG A 162 -1.64 16.57 14.41
C ARG A 162 -2.37 15.70 13.38
N PRO A 163 -3.55 15.12 13.71
CA PRO A 163 -4.25 14.23 12.79
C PRO A 163 -4.61 14.87 11.45
N HIS A 164 -5.02 16.15 11.44
CA HIS A 164 -5.37 16.83 10.19
C HIS A 164 -4.19 16.95 9.22
N ILE A 165 -2.97 17.21 9.74
CA ILE A 165 -1.75 17.28 8.92
C ILE A 165 -1.41 15.92 8.31
N VAL A 166 -1.46 14.86 9.13
CA VAL A 166 -1.19 13.49 8.65
C VAL A 166 -2.23 13.07 7.61
N ARG A 167 -3.50 13.45 7.79
CA ARG A 167 -4.56 13.17 6.80
C ARG A 167 -4.30 13.90 5.49
N THR A 168 -4.00 15.20 5.52
CA THR A 168 -3.64 15.98 4.33
C THR A 168 -2.43 15.37 3.62
N ALA A 169 -1.36 15.07 4.36
CA ALA A 169 -0.17 14.42 3.82
C ALA A 169 -0.45 13.03 3.23
N SER A 170 -1.33 12.24 3.85
CA SER A 170 -1.73 10.93 3.30
C SER A 170 -2.43 11.09 1.95
N LYS A 171 -3.33 12.07 1.85
CA LYS A 171 -4.04 12.36 0.60
C LYS A 171 -3.11 12.94 -0.47
N VAL A 172 -2.10 13.74 -0.09
CA VAL A 172 -1.03 14.17 -1.00
C VAL A 172 -0.22 12.98 -1.50
N ALA A 173 0.18 12.07 -0.61
CA ALA A 173 0.95 10.88 -1.00
C ALA A 173 0.18 10.04 -2.04
N MET A 174 -1.12 9.85 -1.79
CA MET A 174 -2.04 9.19 -2.70
C MET A 174 -2.03 9.83 -4.09
N GLU A 175 -2.18 11.16 -4.17
CA GLU A 175 -2.12 11.90 -5.44
C GLU A 175 -0.77 11.72 -6.14
N LEU A 176 0.35 11.89 -5.43
CA LEU A 176 1.68 11.78 -6.03
C LEU A 176 2.02 10.36 -6.48
N PHE A 177 1.48 9.33 -5.81
CA PHE A 177 1.58 7.96 -6.30
C PHE A 177 0.84 7.78 -7.62
N GLU A 178 -0.27 8.48 -7.82
CA GLU A 178 -1.06 8.41 -9.05
C GLU A 178 -0.44 9.23 -10.19
N THR A 179 -0.06 10.48 -9.92
CA THR A 179 0.36 11.45 -10.94
C THR A 179 1.85 11.36 -11.27
N ILE A 180 2.72 11.36 -10.24
CA ILE A 180 4.18 11.46 -10.41
C ILE A 180 4.87 10.11 -10.41
N LYS A 181 4.40 9.17 -9.59
CA LYS A 181 4.96 7.80 -9.49
C LYS A 181 6.47 7.76 -9.18
N CYS A 182 6.97 8.76 -8.45
CA CYS A 182 8.39 8.83 -8.10
C CYS A 182 8.76 7.74 -7.08
N THR A 183 9.66 6.85 -7.46
CA THR A 183 10.17 5.78 -6.59
C THR A 183 11.64 5.97 -6.18
N GLN A 184 12.14 7.21 -6.18
CA GLN A 184 13.53 7.51 -5.83
C GLN A 184 13.82 7.17 -4.36
N ARG A 185 14.99 6.59 -4.12
CA ARG A 185 15.47 6.23 -2.78
C ARG A 185 16.42 7.32 -2.23
N PRO A 186 16.46 7.53 -0.90
CA PRO A 186 15.75 6.77 0.13
C PRO A 186 14.30 7.19 0.36
N GLU A 187 13.86 8.33 -0.17
CA GLU A 187 12.64 9.00 0.28
C GLU A 187 11.36 8.16 0.03
N PHE A 188 11.28 7.44 -1.09
CA PHE A 188 10.14 6.55 -1.35
C PHE A 188 10.01 5.44 -0.30
N ASP A 189 11.11 4.74 0.01
CA ASP A 189 11.11 3.64 0.99
C ASP A 189 10.75 4.18 2.39
N GLU A 190 11.25 5.37 2.73
CA GLU A 190 10.95 6.04 4.00
C GLU A 190 9.48 6.43 4.10
N LEU A 191 8.90 7.02 3.05
CA LEU A 191 7.49 7.40 3.02
C LEU A 191 6.57 6.20 3.23
N VAL A 192 6.85 5.09 2.54
CA VAL A 192 6.07 3.84 2.68
C VAL A 192 6.21 3.26 4.08
N ALA A 193 7.41 3.29 4.67
CA ALA A 193 7.60 2.83 6.04
C ALA A 193 6.78 3.66 7.05
N ILE A 194 6.72 4.99 6.89
CA ILE A 194 5.92 5.87 7.75
C ILE A 194 4.42 5.61 7.55
N LEU A 195 3.95 5.48 6.31
CA LEU A 195 2.56 5.13 6.01
C LEU A 195 2.17 3.83 6.70
N LEU A 196 2.99 2.78 6.55
CA LEU A 196 2.77 1.48 7.22
C LEU A 196 2.70 1.62 8.75
N GLN A 197 3.57 2.42 9.37
CA GLN A 197 3.49 2.69 10.81
C GLN A 197 2.18 3.39 11.18
N LYS A 198 1.69 4.31 10.35
CA LYS A 198 0.46 5.07 10.57
C LYS A 198 -0.82 4.26 10.32
N THR A 199 -0.76 3.04 9.78
CA THR A 199 -1.94 2.15 9.71
C THR A 199 -2.42 1.74 11.10
N ALA A 200 -1.55 1.80 12.11
CA ALA A 200 -1.87 1.55 13.50
C ALA A 200 -2.12 2.83 14.32
N HIS A 201 -2.40 3.96 13.66
CA HIS A 201 -2.66 5.24 14.34
C HIS A 201 -3.96 5.20 15.16
N MET A 202 -4.06 5.95 16.25
CA MET A 202 -5.24 5.95 17.13
C MET A 202 -6.50 6.55 16.46
N ASN A 203 -6.32 7.59 15.65
CA ASN A 203 -7.42 8.22 14.90
C ASN A 203 -7.88 7.36 13.69
N LYS A 204 -9.17 7.01 13.64
CA LYS A 204 -9.77 6.18 12.58
C LYS A 204 -9.65 6.81 11.19
N SER A 205 -9.86 8.11 11.06
CA SER A 205 -9.78 8.82 9.77
C SER A 205 -8.34 8.86 9.24
N VAL A 206 -7.33 9.00 10.11
CA VAL A 206 -5.92 8.85 9.73
C VAL A 206 -5.67 7.44 9.19
N ARG A 207 -6.11 6.39 9.90
CA ARG A 207 -5.95 5.01 9.41
C ARG A 207 -6.61 4.81 8.05
N HIS A 208 -7.79 5.38 7.84
CA HIS A 208 -8.51 5.32 6.56
C HIS A 208 -7.71 5.98 5.42
N ASP A 209 -7.32 7.25 5.58
CA ASP A 209 -6.59 7.99 4.54
C ASP A 209 -5.22 7.35 4.23
N VAL A 210 -4.54 6.82 5.24
CA VAL A 210 -3.26 6.11 5.09
C VAL A 210 -3.41 4.80 4.32
N ASN A 211 -4.42 3.99 4.65
CA ASN A 211 -4.68 2.75 3.91
C ASN A 211 -5.03 3.05 2.45
N LYS A 212 -5.84 4.10 2.20
CA LYS A 212 -6.19 4.53 0.85
C LYS A 212 -4.96 4.96 0.04
N ALA A 213 -4.01 5.67 0.67
CA ALA A 213 -2.75 6.04 0.05
C ALA A 213 -1.89 4.81 -0.30
N LEU A 214 -1.81 3.82 0.62
CA LEU A 214 -1.10 2.56 0.36
C LEU A 214 -1.75 1.74 -0.75
N ASP A 215 -3.08 1.66 -0.79
CA ASP A 215 -3.80 0.94 -1.84
C ASP A 215 -3.59 1.62 -3.21
N THR A 216 -3.61 2.96 -3.24
CA THR A 216 -3.30 3.74 -4.45
C THR A 216 -1.86 3.51 -4.92
N MET A 217 -0.90 3.43 -3.98
CA MET A 217 0.48 3.07 -4.30
C MET A 217 0.53 1.71 -5.00
N ILE A 218 -0.16 0.68 -4.48
CA ILE A 218 -0.17 -0.66 -5.08
C ILE A 218 -0.71 -0.65 -6.51
N VAL A 219 -1.70 0.21 -6.80
CA VAL A 219 -2.29 0.31 -8.14
C VAL A 219 -1.38 1.04 -9.13
N HIS A 220 -0.69 2.10 -8.70
CA HIS A 220 -0.01 3.04 -9.60
C HIS A 220 1.51 2.88 -9.67
N ILE A 221 2.14 2.30 -8.65
CA ILE A 221 3.59 2.11 -8.58
C ILE A 221 3.95 0.69 -9.04
N PRO A 222 5.07 0.49 -9.77
CA PRO A 222 5.46 -0.85 -10.21
C PRO A 222 5.63 -1.82 -9.04
N VAL A 223 5.13 -3.05 -9.22
CA VAL A 223 5.00 -4.06 -8.16
C VAL A 223 6.31 -4.30 -7.42
N SER A 224 7.44 -4.42 -8.13
CA SER A 224 8.73 -4.70 -7.50
C SER A 224 9.16 -3.63 -6.50
N HIS A 225 8.79 -2.37 -6.73
CA HIS A 225 9.06 -1.26 -5.83
C HIS A 225 8.13 -1.30 -4.62
N CYS A 226 6.84 -1.55 -4.83
CA CYS A 226 5.87 -1.77 -3.77
C CYS A 226 6.31 -2.92 -2.85
N THR A 227 6.54 -4.11 -3.42
CA THR A 227 6.98 -5.29 -2.67
C THR A 227 8.27 -5.02 -1.90
N ARG A 228 9.26 -4.34 -2.50
CA ARG A 228 10.49 -3.98 -1.79
C ARG A 228 10.18 -3.12 -0.57
N ALA A 229 9.42 -2.04 -0.76
CA ALA A 229 9.17 -1.06 0.28
C ALA A 229 8.30 -1.63 1.41
N ILE A 230 7.22 -2.36 1.10
CA ILE A 230 6.32 -2.91 2.12
C ILE A 230 6.95 -4.03 2.95
N THR A 231 7.81 -4.85 2.33
CA THR A 231 8.47 -5.96 3.04
C THR A 231 9.50 -5.49 4.06
N SER A 232 9.91 -4.21 4.03
CA SER A 232 10.75 -3.62 5.07
C SER A 232 10.06 -3.59 6.45
N ALA A 233 8.72 -3.54 6.48
CA ALA A 233 7.93 -3.51 7.71
C ALA A 233 7.43 -4.90 8.16
N ALA A 234 7.87 -5.99 7.51
CA ALA A 234 7.43 -7.34 7.86
C ALA A 234 7.82 -7.76 9.30
N GLY A 235 8.92 -7.23 9.83
CA GLY A 235 9.36 -7.47 11.22
C GLY A 235 8.83 -6.45 12.24
N HIS A 236 7.85 -5.62 11.88
CA HIS A 236 7.37 -4.57 12.77
C HIS A 236 6.70 -5.15 14.03
N LYS A 237 6.92 -4.54 15.21
CA LYS A 237 6.41 -5.07 16.50
C LYS A 237 4.87 -5.04 16.59
N ASN A 238 4.24 -4.04 15.97
CA ASN A 238 2.79 -3.90 15.99
C ASN A 238 2.10 -4.87 15.00
N PRO A 239 1.20 -5.76 15.47
CA PRO A 239 0.49 -6.71 14.61
C PRO A 239 -0.38 -6.06 13.54
N LEU A 240 -0.96 -4.87 13.78
CA LEU A 240 -1.78 -4.17 12.78
C LEU A 240 -0.94 -3.75 11.55
N VAL A 241 0.32 -3.38 11.78
CA VAL A 241 1.26 -3.05 10.70
C VAL A 241 1.61 -4.29 9.91
N ARG A 242 1.92 -5.41 10.58
CA ARG A 242 2.20 -6.71 9.92
C ARG A 242 0.98 -7.22 9.13
N SER A 243 -0.22 -7.11 9.69
CA SER A 243 -1.49 -7.43 9.02
C SER A 243 -1.68 -6.58 7.77
N THR A 244 -1.37 -5.27 7.82
CA THR A 244 -1.44 -4.41 6.63
C THR A 244 -0.43 -4.81 5.56
N VAL A 245 0.81 -5.14 5.94
CA VAL A 245 1.82 -5.66 4.99
C VAL A 245 1.33 -6.93 4.32
N SER A 246 0.76 -7.87 5.10
CA SER A 246 0.20 -9.11 4.58
C SER A 246 -0.93 -8.86 3.57
N ARG A 247 -1.89 -7.99 3.94
CA ARG A 247 -3.00 -7.59 3.07
C ARG A 247 -2.48 -7.02 1.75
N LEU A 248 -1.55 -6.06 1.79
CA LEU A 248 -1.00 -5.43 0.59
C LEU A 248 -0.25 -6.43 -0.29
N LEU A 249 0.47 -7.41 0.30
CA LEU A 249 1.14 -8.46 -0.45
C LEU A 249 0.14 -9.39 -1.16
N ILE A 250 -0.97 -9.73 -0.51
CA ILE A 250 -2.07 -10.50 -1.11
C ILE A 250 -2.70 -9.70 -2.26
N THR A 251 -3.01 -8.43 -2.02
CA THR A 251 -3.56 -7.53 -3.05
C THR A 251 -2.65 -7.41 -4.28
N ILE A 252 -1.33 -7.39 -4.11
CA ILE A 252 -0.39 -7.44 -5.24
C ILE A 252 -0.58 -8.72 -6.07
N VAL A 253 -0.70 -9.88 -5.43
CA VAL A 253 -0.88 -11.17 -6.11
C VAL A 253 -2.23 -11.21 -6.84
N GLU A 254 -3.29 -10.71 -6.19
CA GLU A 254 -4.63 -10.59 -6.79
C GLU A 254 -4.62 -9.69 -8.03
N LEU A 255 -3.93 -8.54 -7.96
CA LEU A 255 -3.85 -7.60 -9.09
C LEU A 255 -3.08 -8.16 -10.28
N ILE A 256 -2.00 -8.90 -10.04
CA ILE A 256 -1.21 -9.54 -11.11
C ILE A 256 -1.98 -10.72 -11.72
N GLY A 257 -2.77 -11.41 -10.89
CA GLY A 257 -3.37 -12.70 -11.20
C GLY A 257 -2.41 -13.86 -10.91
N VAL A 258 -2.96 -14.96 -10.39
CA VAL A 258 -2.19 -16.12 -9.91
C VAL A 258 -1.32 -16.71 -11.01
N ASP A 259 -1.89 -16.96 -12.20
CA ASP A 259 -1.15 -17.56 -13.32
C ASP A 259 0.03 -16.69 -13.75
N SER A 260 -0.21 -15.40 -13.98
CA SER A 260 0.83 -14.42 -14.32
C SER A 260 1.90 -14.33 -13.24
N PHE A 261 1.52 -14.38 -11.96
CA PHE A 261 2.44 -14.31 -10.83
C PHE A 261 3.42 -15.50 -10.79
N PHE A 262 2.94 -16.72 -11.05
CA PHE A 262 3.75 -17.94 -11.03
C PHE A 262 4.57 -18.12 -12.32
N LEU A 263 3.97 -17.86 -13.49
CA LEU A 263 4.58 -18.14 -14.78
C LEU A 263 5.58 -17.07 -15.23
N SER A 264 5.47 -15.84 -14.71
CA SER A 264 6.38 -14.75 -15.10
C SER A 264 7.78 -14.93 -14.49
N LEU A 265 8.78 -15.08 -15.36
CA LEU A 265 10.19 -15.20 -14.96
C LEU A 265 10.72 -13.92 -14.30
N HIS A 266 10.31 -12.75 -14.81
CA HIS A 266 10.74 -11.44 -14.30
C HIS A 266 10.20 -11.11 -12.90
N LEU A 267 9.17 -11.83 -12.44
CA LEU A 267 8.65 -11.69 -11.08
C LEU A 267 9.34 -12.63 -10.09
N LYS A 268 10.37 -13.40 -10.49
CA LYS A 268 11.02 -14.41 -9.64
C LYS A 268 11.46 -13.86 -8.28
N ASP A 269 12.12 -12.71 -8.24
CA ASP A 269 12.61 -12.12 -7.00
C ASP A 269 11.49 -11.52 -6.15
N THR A 270 10.56 -10.83 -6.80
CA THR A 270 9.33 -10.31 -6.18
C THR A 270 8.56 -11.47 -5.52
N ARG A 271 8.24 -12.52 -6.29
CA ARG A 271 7.53 -13.73 -5.85
C ARG A 271 8.24 -14.43 -4.70
N ARG A 272 9.56 -14.64 -4.80
CA ARG A 272 10.36 -15.20 -3.70
C ARG A 272 10.20 -14.37 -2.42
N LYS A 273 10.27 -13.04 -2.54
CA LYS A 273 10.16 -12.14 -1.38
C LYS A 273 8.77 -12.18 -0.76
N ILE A 274 7.71 -12.21 -1.57
CA ILE A 274 6.33 -12.38 -1.10
C ILE A 274 6.19 -13.69 -0.33
N PHE A 275 6.63 -14.82 -0.89
CA PHE A 275 6.53 -16.12 -0.19
C PHE A 275 7.30 -16.15 1.12
N VAL A 276 8.53 -15.62 1.16
CA VAL A 276 9.31 -15.59 2.39
C VAL A 276 8.60 -14.80 3.49
N VAL A 277 7.96 -13.68 3.15
CA VAL A 277 7.25 -12.86 4.15
C VAL A 277 5.93 -13.49 4.56
N LEU A 278 5.12 -13.98 3.61
CA LEU A 278 3.85 -14.62 3.94
C LEU A 278 4.04 -15.92 4.73
N ALA A 279 5.05 -16.73 4.40
CA ALA A 279 5.38 -17.92 5.19
C ALA A 279 5.77 -17.56 6.63
N LYS A 280 6.52 -16.47 6.83
CA LYS A 280 6.83 -15.97 8.19
C LYS A 280 5.58 -15.57 8.96
N PHE A 281 4.60 -14.95 8.30
CA PHE A 281 3.34 -14.58 8.96
C PHE A 281 2.45 -15.78 9.28
N ILE A 282 2.50 -16.86 8.50
CA ILE A 282 1.77 -18.10 8.81
C ILE A 282 2.31 -18.74 10.10
N ILE A 283 3.62 -18.67 10.32
CA ILE A 283 4.28 -19.22 11.51
C ILE A 283 4.10 -18.30 12.73
N ASP A 284 3.86 -17.01 12.53
CA ASP A 284 3.59 -16.06 13.61
C ASP A 284 2.15 -16.27 14.15
N GLU A 285 2.05 -16.86 15.34
CA GLU A 285 0.77 -17.14 16.03
C GLU A 285 -0.14 -15.90 16.16
N THR A 286 0.44 -14.69 16.21
CA THR A 286 -0.33 -13.44 16.30
C THR A 286 -0.99 -13.05 14.98
N MET A 287 -0.42 -13.50 13.85
CA MET A 287 -0.85 -13.18 12.48
C MET A 287 -1.75 -14.24 11.87
N GLN A 288 -1.64 -15.49 12.32
CA GLN A 288 -2.43 -16.61 11.79
C GLN A 288 -3.95 -16.35 11.86
N LYS A 289 -4.44 -15.68 12.91
CA LYS A 289 -5.87 -15.33 13.06
C LYS A 289 -6.36 -14.25 12.09
N HIS A 290 -5.49 -13.33 11.66
CA HIS A 290 -5.85 -12.24 10.75
C HIS A 290 -5.76 -12.65 9.28
N LEU A 291 -4.87 -13.60 8.97
CA LEU A 291 -4.70 -14.17 7.63
C LEU A 291 -5.85 -15.11 7.23
N LEU A 292 -6.44 -15.83 8.19
CA LEU A 292 -7.54 -16.78 7.95
C LEU A 292 -8.94 -16.12 7.92
N SER A 293 -9.02 -14.82 8.20
CA SER A 293 -10.27 -14.04 8.15
C SER A 293 -10.39 -13.14 6.91
N CYS A 294 -9.36 -13.12 6.07
CA CYS A 294 -9.30 -12.41 4.79
C CYS A 294 -9.69 -13.37 3.67
#